data_AF-A0A1H0U8L7-F1
#
_entry.id   AF-A0A1H0U8L7-F1
#
_cell.length_a   1.000
_cell.length_b   1.000
_cell.length_c   1.000
_cell.angle_alpha   90.00
_cell.angle_beta   90.00
_cell.angle_gamma   90.00
#
_symmetry.space_group_name_H-M   'P 1'
#
loop_
_entity.id
_entity.type
_entity.pdbx_description
1 polymer ?
#
loop_
_entity_poly.entity_id
_entity_poly.type
_entity_poly.pdbx_seq_one_letter_code
_entity_poly.pdbx_strand_id
1 'polypeptide(L)'
;MIIFDANAVNLLSPEGPRADIIRKLRQSRHHRVAVPWMVLEELAAHQANLYPVKHQAVLNTLEKLRAILPWEPENSLEPLDLERLLDHWRKVYGEIFEVIETSDGVIRRAFQREAMALPPTKRGKDHSEGGRDAAIWFSILEFLKQNPDEHVHFVTNNSTDFSDGIGYPYPMNEDIRGMEHRLTLLQDFDQVVSQFTKEVSGTDAEAAAGELLRSLPVRERVSQTAVEVLSSPTGFAGLGTTDVTVEWREWLASPEVDLLSVTDVTGHEIEGDVWYTAKASWLLYGLALNGEEASARYVSCVWHMKVLFSTAEGDEAPTLLATEEPLPPDTDDEPCMKILQDLKKRVTGVAAGVKQNLLAAQSSVERLATEQLPPSLREFKLATDQWARKLAADRAALQALIDTPTTGLAQKLAADRAALQALLDTTPANKIARQFAENQAALRALIDPPSRFVRQLAENQAALQGLQALLAPQMTFAQRLADSMAKLDIATTAPQPTAGDDAPDDNAEQPESPGDVGDAPTQEPDADGGDHDE
;
A
#
# COMPACT_ATOMS: atom_id res chain seq x y z
N MET A 1 17.10 -18.18 -10.83
CA MET A 1 15.70 -18.08 -10.34
C MET A 1 15.58 -18.76 -8.97
N ILE A 2 14.82 -18.18 -8.04
CA ILE A 2 14.46 -18.78 -6.74
C ILE A 2 12.96 -19.07 -6.76
N ILE A 3 12.55 -20.31 -6.55
CA ILE A 3 11.14 -20.73 -6.55
C ILE A 3 10.78 -21.28 -5.17
N PHE A 4 9.78 -20.72 -4.52
CA PHE A 4 9.31 -21.16 -3.21
C PHE A 4 8.16 -22.17 -3.31
N ASP A 5 8.24 -23.21 -2.48
CA ASP A 5 7.15 -24.12 -2.14
C ASP A 5 6.21 -23.48 -1.11
N ALA A 6 4.95 -23.92 -1.04
CA ALA A 6 3.97 -23.44 -0.08
C ALA A 6 4.43 -23.59 1.37
N ASN A 7 5.08 -24.69 1.73
CA ASN A 7 5.57 -24.90 3.10
C ASN A 7 6.68 -23.92 3.51
N ALA A 8 7.51 -23.45 2.57
CA ALA A 8 8.65 -22.58 2.84
C ALA A 8 8.19 -21.15 3.08
N VAL A 9 7.05 -20.77 2.50
CA VAL A 9 6.39 -19.48 2.69
C VAL A 9 5.07 -19.59 3.46
N ASN A 10 4.81 -20.74 4.08
CA ASN A 10 3.65 -20.91 4.93
C ASN A 10 3.79 -19.95 6.11
N LEU A 11 2.71 -19.24 6.43
CA LEU A 11 2.71 -18.16 7.44
C LEU A 11 3.58 -16.94 7.07
N LEU A 12 3.96 -16.77 5.80
CA LEU A 12 4.56 -15.52 5.36
C LEU A 12 3.57 -14.37 5.55
N SER A 13 3.82 -13.53 6.57
CA SER A 13 3.13 -12.25 6.68
C SER A 13 3.55 -11.37 5.49
N PRO A 14 2.61 -10.84 4.69
CA PRO A 14 2.93 -9.94 3.58
C PRO A 14 3.68 -8.68 4.02
N GLU A 15 3.43 -8.21 5.23
CA GLU A 15 4.13 -7.06 5.83
C GLU A 15 5.26 -7.50 6.77
N GLY A 16 5.64 -8.78 6.71
CA GLY A 16 6.67 -9.36 7.57
C GLY A 16 8.08 -9.22 6.99
N PRO A 17 9.12 -9.26 7.84
CA PRO A 17 10.52 -9.11 7.41
C PRO A 17 10.96 -10.08 6.30
N ARG A 18 10.42 -11.32 6.30
CA ARG A 18 10.71 -12.30 5.24
C ARG A 18 10.18 -11.86 3.88
N ALA A 19 8.96 -11.30 3.85
CA ALA A 19 8.36 -10.81 2.61
C ALA A 19 9.17 -9.63 2.05
N ASP A 20 9.68 -8.77 2.92
CA ASP A 20 10.51 -7.66 2.49
C ASP A 20 11.86 -8.09 1.93
N ILE A 21 12.53 -9.06 2.56
CA ILE A 21 13.75 -9.65 1.98
C ILE A 21 13.46 -10.24 0.59
N ILE A 22 12.31 -10.92 0.41
CA ILE A 22 11.90 -11.44 -0.91
C ILE A 22 11.70 -10.31 -1.93
N ARG A 23 10.97 -9.25 -1.54
CA ARG A 23 10.80 -8.06 -2.39
C ARG A 23 12.14 -7.46 -2.77
N LYS A 24 13.10 -7.39 -1.85
CA LYS A 24 14.43 -6.85 -2.10
C LYS A 24 15.28 -7.74 -3.00
N LEU A 25 15.27 -9.06 -2.79
CA LEU A 25 15.89 -10.02 -3.71
C LEU A 25 15.34 -9.88 -5.13
N ARG A 26 14.04 -9.59 -5.28
CA ARG A 26 13.42 -9.31 -6.58
C ARG A 26 13.80 -7.93 -7.14
N GLN A 27 13.87 -6.90 -6.29
CA GLN A 27 14.20 -5.52 -6.67
C GLN A 27 15.67 -5.36 -7.09
N SER A 28 16.58 -6.20 -6.58
CA SER A 28 18.00 -6.19 -7.00
C SER A 28 18.18 -6.51 -8.48
N ARG A 29 17.18 -7.09 -9.16
CA ARG A 29 17.20 -7.54 -10.57
C ARG A 29 18.23 -8.63 -10.87
N HIS A 30 19.05 -9.02 -9.91
CA HIS A 30 19.98 -10.15 -10.01
C HIS A 30 19.27 -11.49 -9.79
N HIS A 31 18.19 -11.48 -9.00
CA HIS A 31 17.40 -12.66 -8.73
C HIS A 31 15.94 -12.43 -9.13
N ARG A 32 15.36 -13.45 -9.75
CA ARG A 32 13.91 -13.58 -9.87
C ARG A 32 13.45 -14.45 -8.72
N VAL A 33 12.44 -13.99 -8.00
CA VAL A 33 11.86 -14.73 -6.88
C VAL A 33 10.41 -15.01 -7.23
N ALA A 34 10.05 -16.28 -7.26
CA ALA A 34 8.79 -16.74 -7.79
C ALA A 34 8.10 -17.80 -6.92
N VAL A 35 6.81 -17.97 -7.16
CA VAL A 35 6.00 -19.09 -6.67
C VAL A 35 5.21 -19.67 -7.84
N PRO A 36 4.99 -20.98 -7.92
CA PRO A 36 3.99 -21.54 -8.81
C PRO A 36 2.60 -21.02 -8.45
N TRP A 37 1.71 -20.87 -9.42
CA TRP A 37 0.34 -20.40 -9.21
C TRP A 37 -0.38 -21.20 -8.10
N MET A 38 -0.15 -22.51 -8.02
CA MET A 38 -0.73 -23.36 -6.97
C MET A 38 -0.32 -22.94 -5.55
N VAL A 39 0.93 -22.46 -5.36
CA VAL A 39 1.40 -21.95 -4.07
C VAL A 39 0.73 -20.62 -3.73
N LEU A 40 0.53 -19.75 -4.73
CA LEU A 40 -0.20 -18.50 -4.54
C LEU A 40 -1.64 -18.75 -4.08
N GLU A 41 -2.34 -19.70 -4.72
CA GLU A 41 -3.69 -20.09 -4.33
C GLU A 41 -3.74 -20.66 -2.91
N GLU A 42 -2.73 -21.44 -2.51
CA GLU A 42 -2.62 -21.95 -1.15
C GLU A 42 -2.44 -20.83 -0.12
N LEU A 43 -1.55 -19.86 -0.38
CA LEU A 43 -1.35 -18.69 0.47
C LEU A 43 -2.62 -17.85 0.61
N ALA A 44 -3.34 -17.61 -0.50
CA ALA A 44 -4.61 -16.87 -0.49
C ALA A 44 -5.70 -17.64 0.28
N ALA A 45 -5.82 -18.95 0.04
CA ALA A 45 -6.77 -19.80 0.74
C ALA A 45 -6.51 -19.85 2.25
N HIS A 46 -5.25 -19.92 2.68
CA HIS A 46 -4.90 -19.90 4.10
C HIS A 46 -5.40 -18.63 4.81
N GLN A 47 -5.28 -17.47 4.16
CA GLN A 47 -5.80 -16.21 4.72
C GLN A 47 -7.34 -16.16 4.71
N ALA A 48 -7.97 -16.73 3.68
CA ALA A 48 -9.42 -16.71 3.53
C ALA A 48 -10.16 -17.76 4.37
N ASN A 49 -9.50 -18.86 4.77
CA ASN A 49 -10.13 -20.04 5.38
C ASN A 49 -11.00 -19.72 6.62
N LEU A 50 -10.53 -18.81 7.48
CA LEU A 50 -11.28 -18.46 8.70
C LEU A 50 -12.43 -17.47 8.48
N TYR A 51 -12.52 -16.86 7.30
CA TYR A 51 -13.47 -15.78 7.05
C TYR A 51 -14.94 -16.23 7.06
N PRO A 52 -15.33 -17.35 6.40
CA PRO A 52 -16.73 -17.81 6.43
C PRO A 52 -17.23 -18.12 7.85
N VAL A 53 -16.39 -18.75 8.68
CA VAL A 53 -16.73 -19.07 10.08
C VAL A 53 -16.95 -17.81 10.90
N LYS A 54 -16.07 -16.81 10.74
CA LYS A 54 -16.20 -15.51 11.43
C LYS A 54 -17.42 -14.72 10.95
N HIS A 55 -17.68 -14.72 9.63
CA HIS A 55 -18.85 -14.07 9.04
C HIS A 55 -20.14 -14.68 9.61
N GLN A 56 -20.24 -16.01 9.64
CA GLN A 56 -21.39 -16.70 10.24
C GLN A 56 -21.55 -16.40 11.73
N ALA A 57 -20.47 -16.31 12.50
CA ALA A 57 -20.53 -15.94 13.91
C ALA A 57 -21.11 -14.52 14.12
N VAL A 58 -20.76 -13.57 13.25
CA VAL A 58 -21.33 -12.22 13.25
C VAL A 58 -22.81 -12.26 12.90
N LEU A 59 -23.21 -13.00 11.87
CA LEU A 59 -24.62 -13.17 11.50
C LEU A 59 -25.45 -13.71 12.66
N ASN A 60 -24.98 -14.78 13.32
CA ASN A 60 -25.64 -15.36 14.49
C ASN A 60 -25.76 -14.36 15.65
N THR A 61 -24.74 -13.50 15.82
CA THR A 61 -24.75 -12.46 16.86
C THR A 61 -25.75 -11.35 16.54
N LEU A 62 -25.80 -10.90 15.28
CA LEU A 62 -26.78 -9.92 14.82
C LEU A 62 -28.21 -10.44 14.95
N GLU A 63 -28.44 -11.73 14.68
CA GLU A 63 -29.74 -12.37 14.87
C GLU A 63 -30.16 -12.38 16.34
N LYS A 64 -29.28 -12.78 17.26
CA LYS A 64 -29.53 -12.72 18.71
C LYS A 64 -29.84 -11.29 19.19
N LEU A 65 -29.15 -10.30 18.62
CA LEU A 65 -29.40 -8.89 18.94
C LEU A 65 -30.77 -8.43 18.45
N ARG A 66 -31.15 -8.77 17.21
CA ARG A 66 -32.49 -8.49 16.66
C ARG A 66 -33.61 -9.08 17.51
N ALA A 67 -33.40 -10.24 18.12
CA ALA A 67 -34.41 -10.90 18.96
C ALA A 67 -34.74 -10.14 20.26
N ILE A 68 -33.83 -9.29 20.76
CA ILE A 68 -34.02 -8.54 22.01
C ILE A 68 -34.30 -7.05 21.81
N LEU A 69 -33.99 -6.51 20.63
CA LEU A 69 -34.20 -5.09 20.34
C LEU A 69 -35.64 -4.84 19.87
N PRO A 70 -36.29 -3.75 20.33
CA PRO A 70 -37.61 -3.36 19.82
C PRO A 70 -37.53 -2.58 18.49
N TRP A 71 -36.33 -2.39 17.92
CA TRP A 71 -36.07 -1.77 16.62
C TRP A 71 -35.03 -2.57 15.83
N GLU A 72 -34.99 -2.38 14.52
CA GLU A 72 -34.01 -3.03 13.64
C GLU A 72 -32.63 -2.35 13.77
N PRO A 73 -31.53 -3.10 13.99
CA PRO A 73 -30.19 -2.52 13.98
C PRO A 73 -29.85 -1.93 12.61
N GLU A 74 -29.30 -0.72 12.59
CA GLU A 74 -28.95 0.02 11.35
C GLU A 74 -27.77 -0.59 10.58
N ASN A 75 -27.04 -1.55 11.18
CA ASN A 75 -25.88 -2.16 10.57
C ASN A 75 -26.28 -3.37 9.71
N SER A 76 -26.10 -3.26 8.40
CA SER A 76 -26.11 -4.42 7.50
C SER A 76 -24.68 -4.94 7.30
N LEU A 77 -24.51 -6.25 7.48
CA LEU A 77 -23.30 -6.94 7.06
C LEU A 77 -23.42 -7.23 5.56
N GLU A 78 -22.39 -6.94 4.78
CA GLU A 78 -22.37 -7.32 3.37
C GLU A 78 -22.45 -8.85 3.20
N PRO A 79 -23.05 -9.35 2.11
CA PRO A 79 -22.99 -10.77 1.77
C PRO A 79 -21.54 -11.27 1.72
N LEU A 80 -21.34 -12.52 2.15
CA LEU A 80 -20.04 -13.18 2.07
C LEU A 80 -19.60 -13.31 0.61
N ASP A 81 -18.54 -12.59 0.24
CA ASP A 81 -17.89 -12.66 -1.06
C ASP A 81 -16.47 -13.21 -0.90
N LEU A 82 -16.34 -14.53 -1.01
CA LEU A 82 -15.07 -15.23 -0.81
C LEU A 82 -14.08 -14.94 -1.94
N GLU A 83 -14.54 -14.80 -3.18
CA GLU A 83 -13.66 -14.50 -4.31
C GLU A 83 -13.07 -13.10 -4.20
N ARG A 84 -13.85 -12.09 -3.77
CA ARG A 84 -13.29 -10.75 -3.49
C ARG A 84 -12.18 -10.81 -2.44
N LEU A 85 -12.31 -11.67 -1.44
CA LEU A 85 -11.28 -11.86 -0.42
C LEU A 85 -10.05 -12.59 -0.98
N LEU A 86 -10.24 -13.65 -1.77
CA LEU A 86 -9.15 -14.37 -2.43
C LEU A 86 -8.39 -13.46 -3.40
N ASP A 87 -9.08 -12.67 -4.23
CA ASP A 87 -8.50 -11.71 -5.17
C ASP A 87 -7.64 -10.65 -4.46
N HIS A 88 -8.10 -10.18 -3.30
CA HIS A 88 -7.29 -9.29 -2.46
C HIS A 88 -5.96 -9.97 -2.07
N TRP A 89 -6.00 -11.18 -1.54
CA TRP A 89 -4.78 -11.88 -1.12
C TRP A 89 -3.88 -12.31 -2.29
N ARG A 90 -4.46 -12.75 -3.41
CA ARG A 90 -3.73 -13.02 -4.66
C ARG A 90 -2.93 -11.80 -5.08
N LYS A 91 -3.55 -10.61 -5.05
CA LYS A 91 -2.86 -9.35 -5.38
C LYS A 91 -1.73 -9.05 -4.38
N VAL A 92 -2.02 -9.14 -3.07
CA VAL A 92 -1.04 -8.87 -2.02
C VAL A 92 0.20 -9.77 -2.15
N TYR A 93 0.02 -11.08 -2.34
CA TYR A 93 1.15 -12.00 -2.53
C TYR A 93 1.80 -11.87 -3.92
N GLY A 94 1.05 -11.51 -4.97
CA GLY A 94 1.60 -11.21 -6.30
C GLY A 94 2.47 -9.96 -6.36
N GLU A 95 2.36 -9.05 -5.38
CA GLU A 95 3.31 -7.95 -5.21
C GLU A 95 4.66 -8.43 -4.65
N ILE A 96 4.66 -9.53 -3.90
CA ILE A 96 5.87 -10.13 -3.32
C ILE A 96 6.57 -11.02 -4.35
N PHE A 97 5.83 -11.91 -5.00
CA PHE A 97 6.36 -12.94 -5.88
C PHE A 97 6.08 -12.69 -7.36
N GLU A 98 6.99 -13.15 -8.22
CA GLU A 98 6.63 -13.50 -9.58
C GLU A 98 5.78 -14.79 -9.57
N VAL A 99 4.69 -14.82 -10.33
CA VAL A 99 3.82 -16.01 -10.40
C VAL A 99 4.18 -16.82 -11.63
N ILE A 100 4.59 -18.08 -11.44
CA ILE A 100 4.77 -19.04 -12.52
C ILE A 100 3.44 -19.73 -12.76
N GLU A 101 2.83 -19.44 -13.89
CA GLU A 101 1.56 -20.05 -14.29
C GLU A 101 1.66 -21.58 -14.35
N THR A 102 0.69 -22.24 -13.74
CA THR A 102 0.56 -23.71 -13.77
C THR A 102 -0.34 -24.06 -14.96
N SER A 103 0.21 -24.66 -16.01
CA SER A 103 -0.58 -24.99 -17.19
C SER A 103 -1.64 -26.08 -16.93
N ASP A 104 -2.71 -26.11 -17.74
CA ASP A 104 -3.72 -27.17 -17.71
C ASP A 104 -3.11 -28.58 -17.83
N GLY A 105 -2.04 -28.72 -18.62
CA GLY A 105 -1.32 -29.96 -18.80
C GLY A 105 -0.62 -30.41 -17.51
N VAL A 106 0.00 -29.46 -16.80
CA VAL A 106 0.60 -29.70 -15.48
C VAL A 106 -0.46 -30.11 -14.47
N ILE A 107 -1.59 -29.41 -14.39
CA ILE A 107 -2.68 -29.74 -13.45
C ILE A 107 -3.19 -31.17 -13.69
N ARG A 108 -3.49 -31.53 -14.94
CA ARG A 108 -3.94 -32.90 -15.28
C ARG A 108 -2.90 -33.94 -14.89
N ARG A 109 -1.62 -33.67 -15.13
CA ARG A 109 -0.52 -34.59 -14.79
C ARG A 109 -0.34 -34.74 -13.28
N ALA A 110 -0.53 -33.65 -12.53
CA ALA A 110 -0.48 -33.66 -11.07
C ALA A 110 -1.57 -34.55 -10.46
N PHE A 111 -2.82 -34.41 -10.91
CA PHE A 111 -3.91 -35.29 -10.46
C PHE A 111 -3.71 -36.76 -10.86
N GLN A 112 -3.14 -37.02 -12.06
CA GLN A 112 -2.76 -38.38 -12.43
C GLN A 112 -1.68 -38.95 -11.52
N ARG A 113 -0.67 -38.13 -11.16
CA ARG A 113 0.40 -38.51 -10.23
C ARG A 113 -0.17 -38.85 -8.84
N GLU A 114 -1.08 -38.03 -8.33
CA GLU A 114 -1.79 -38.24 -7.05
C GLU A 114 -2.66 -39.50 -7.08
N ALA A 115 -3.43 -39.73 -8.15
CA ALA A 115 -4.24 -40.93 -8.28
C ALA A 115 -3.40 -42.22 -8.20
N MET A 116 -2.14 -42.16 -8.63
CA MET A 116 -1.18 -43.26 -8.54
C MET A 116 -0.39 -43.31 -7.23
N ALA A 117 -0.53 -42.31 -6.35
CA ALA A 117 0.22 -42.16 -5.09
C ALA A 117 1.75 -42.27 -5.30
N LEU A 118 2.25 -41.65 -6.36
CA LEU A 118 3.68 -41.63 -6.70
C LEU A 118 4.32 -40.29 -6.29
N PRO A 119 5.58 -40.26 -5.80
CA PRO A 119 6.25 -39.04 -5.37
C PRO A 119 6.16 -37.86 -6.37
N PRO A 120 5.98 -36.61 -5.90
CA PRO A 120 5.95 -36.19 -4.49
C PRO A 120 4.63 -36.51 -3.76
N THR A 121 3.67 -37.17 -4.43
CA THR A 121 2.42 -37.61 -3.81
C THR A 121 2.60 -38.90 -3.03
N LYS A 122 1.68 -39.18 -2.11
CA LYS A 122 1.75 -40.37 -1.25
C LYS A 122 0.38 -40.98 -1.01
N ARG A 123 0.41 -42.23 -0.51
CA ARG A 123 -0.79 -42.96 -0.10
C ARG A 123 -1.07 -42.64 1.37
N GLY A 124 -2.13 -41.89 1.63
CA GLY A 124 -2.71 -41.75 2.96
C GLY A 124 -3.45 -43.02 3.38
N LYS A 125 -4.14 -42.98 4.53
CA LYS A 125 -4.84 -44.14 5.10
C LYS A 125 -5.90 -44.71 4.15
N ASP A 126 -6.77 -43.84 3.63
CA ASP A 126 -7.95 -44.24 2.84
C ASP A 126 -8.00 -43.55 1.46
N HIS A 127 -7.07 -42.64 1.16
CA HIS A 127 -7.02 -41.90 -0.09
C HIS A 127 -5.56 -41.60 -0.48
N SER A 128 -5.35 -41.15 -1.71
CA SER A 128 -4.07 -40.61 -2.16
C SER A 128 -4.07 -39.09 -1.96
N GLU A 129 -2.92 -38.52 -1.60
CA GLU A 129 -2.78 -37.08 -1.30
C GLU A 129 -1.47 -36.53 -1.89
N GLY A 130 -1.39 -35.20 -2.03
CA GLY A 130 -0.20 -34.49 -2.52
C GLY A 130 -0.33 -33.95 -3.96
N GLY A 131 -1.53 -33.90 -4.52
CA GLY A 131 -1.76 -33.35 -5.87
C GLY A 131 -1.22 -31.92 -6.04
N ARG A 132 -1.26 -31.11 -4.97
CA ARG A 132 -0.66 -29.76 -4.93
C ARG A 132 0.86 -29.81 -5.07
N ASP A 133 1.54 -30.65 -4.30
CA ASP A 133 3.00 -30.85 -4.38
C ASP A 133 3.42 -31.34 -5.77
N ALA A 134 2.62 -32.23 -6.38
CA ALA A 134 2.86 -32.67 -7.76
C ALA A 134 2.66 -31.54 -8.79
N ALA A 135 1.68 -30.67 -8.60
CA ALA A 135 1.49 -29.51 -9.46
C ALA A 135 2.67 -28.53 -9.34
N ILE A 136 3.14 -28.26 -8.13
CA ILE A 136 4.34 -27.45 -7.85
C ILE A 136 5.56 -28.04 -8.56
N TRP A 137 5.83 -29.34 -8.37
CA TRP A 137 6.91 -30.05 -9.03
C TRP A 137 6.87 -29.91 -10.55
N PHE A 138 5.71 -30.20 -11.14
CA PHE A 138 5.57 -30.17 -12.59
C PHE A 138 5.60 -28.75 -13.17
N SER A 139 5.16 -27.72 -12.43
CA SER A 139 5.31 -26.31 -12.84
C SER A 139 6.79 -25.91 -12.90
N ILE A 140 7.61 -26.35 -11.93
CA ILE A 140 9.06 -26.09 -11.94
C ILE A 140 9.73 -26.77 -13.15
N LEU A 141 9.36 -28.02 -13.43
CA LEU A 141 9.89 -28.76 -14.58
C LEU A 141 9.44 -28.15 -15.92
N GLU A 142 8.20 -27.68 -16.02
CA GLU A 142 7.72 -26.97 -17.19
C GLU A 142 8.50 -25.66 -17.39
N PHE A 143 8.72 -24.89 -16.32
CA PHE A 143 9.55 -23.69 -16.35
C PHE A 143 10.98 -23.96 -16.83
N LEU A 144 11.64 -24.99 -16.29
CA LEU A 144 13.01 -25.37 -16.67
C LEU A 144 13.13 -25.78 -18.16
N LYS A 145 12.08 -26.40 -18.71
CA LYS A 145 12.00 -26.76 -20.14
C LYS A 145 11.82 -25.55 -21.04
N GLN A 146 10.98 -24.60 -20.62
CA GLN A 146 10.71 -23.38 -21.38
C GLN A 146 11.88 -22.39 -21.32
N ASN A 147 12.71 -22.47 -20.27
CA ASN A 147 13.82 -21.57 -20.04
C ASN A 147 15.13 -22.36 -19.91
N PRO A 148 15.73 -22.87 -21.01
CA PRO A 148 16.83 -23.83 -20.97
C PRO A 148 18.12 -23.33 -20.31
N ASP A 149 18.31 -22.00 -20.22
CA ASP A 149 19.51 -21.38 -19.66
C ASP A 149 19.36 -21.01 -18.18
N GLU A 150 18.16 -21.16 -17.61
CA GLU A 150 17.88 -20.78 -16.21
C GLU A 150 18.33 -21.87 -15.23
N HIS A 151 18.87 -21.43 -14.09
CA HIS A 151 19.09 -22.27 -12.91
C HIS A 151 18.01 -21.98 -11.86
N VAL A 152 17.37 -23.00 -11.33
CA VAL A 152 16.33 -22.90 -10.31
C VAL A 152 16.87 -23.35 -8.95
N HIS A 153 16.72 -22.48 -7.96
CA HIS A 153 16.83 -22.83 -6.56
C HIS A 153 15.43 -23.05 -6.00
N PHE A 154 15.04 -24.30 -5.80
CA PHE A 154 13.73 -24.67 -5.27
C PHE A 154 13.80 -24.73 -3.74
N VAL A 155 13.02 -23.90 -3.08
CA VAL A 155 13.01 -23.72 -1.63
C VAL A 155 11.85 -24.50 -1.03
N THR A 156 12.14 -25.54 -0.28
CA THR A 156 11.13 -26.39 0.38
C THR A 156 11.70 -27.00 1.65
N ASN A 157 10.92 -27.00 2.74
CA ASN A 157 11.29 -27.73 3.96
C ASN A 157 10.72 -29.15 3.98
N ASN A 158 9.98 -29.55 2.95
CA ASN A 158 9.41 -30.89 2.82
C ASN A 158 10.37 -31.85 2.12
N SER A 159 11.48 -32.13 2.82
CA SER A 159 12.49 -33.11 2.39
C SER A 159 11.95 -34.53 2.25
N THR A 160 10.81 -34.86 2.88
CA THR A 160 10.19 -36.18 2.78
C THR A 160 9.56 -36.39 1.41
N ASP A 161 8.82 -35.39 0.91
CA ASP A 161 8.10 -35.52 -0.36
C ASP A 161 8.98 -35.11 -1.56
N PHE A 162 9.93 -34.18 -1.38
CA PHE A 162 10.78 -33.66 -2.47
C PHE A 162 12.24 -34.12 -2.48
N SER A 163 12.67 -34.94 -1.51
CA SER A 163 14.07 -35.34 -1.26
C SER A 163 14.96 -34.24 -0.64
N ASP A 164 16.19 -34.60 -0.26
CA ASP A 164 17.26 -33.74 0.26
C ASP A 164 18.12 -33.09 -0.84
N GLY A 165 17.78 -33.34 -2.11
CA GLY A 165 18.52 -32.83 -3.27
C GLY A 165 19.74 -33.68 -3.67
N ILE A 166 20.09 -34.73 -2.93
CA ILE A 166 21.19 -35.66 -3.29
C ILE A 166 20.70 -36.68 -4.33
N GLY A 167 19.42 -37.04 -4.30
CA GLY A 167 18.81 -37.90 -5.32
C GLY A 167 17.29 -37.90 -5.25
N TYR A 168 16.63 -37.74 -6.39
CA TYR A 168 15.16 -37.78 -6.45
C TYR A 168 14.65 -39.23 -6.46
N PRO A 169 13.56 -39.56 -5.74
CA PRO A 169 12.97 -40.90 -5.80
C PRO A 169 12.34 -41.15 -7.17
N TYR A 170 12.17 -42.43 -7.54
CA TYR A 170 11.32 -42.76 -8.69
C TYR A 170 9.87 -42.35 -8.40
N PRO A 171 9.18 -41.64 -9.31
CA PRO A 171 9.56 -41.32 -10.70
C PRO A 171 10.12 -39.91 -10.91
N MET A 172 10.34 -39.13 -9.86
CA MET A 172 10.86 -37.76 -9.95
C MET A 172 12.25 -37.71 -10.59
N ASN A 173 13.10 -38.72 -10.38
CA ASN A 173 14.39 -38.85 -11.06
C ASN A 173 14.27 -38.92 -12.59
N GLU A 174 13.23 -39.58 -13.11
CA GLU A 174 12.95 -39.64 -14.55
C GLU A 174 12.40 -38.30 -15.04
N ASP A 175 11.59 -37.63 -14.22
CA ASP A 175 10.97 -36.36 -14.57
C ASP A 175 12.00 -35.23 -14.77
N ILE A 176 13.06 -35.21 -13.96
CA ILE A 176 14.16 -34.23 -14.01
C ILE A 176 15.31 -34.64 -14.95
N ARG A 177 15.22 -35.81 -15.62
CA ARG A 177 16.34 -36.35 -16.41
C ARG A 177 16.84 -35.33 -17.45
N GLY A 178 18.14 -35.05 -17.41
CA GLY A 178 18.82 -34.07 -18.28
C GLY A 178 18.77 -32.62 -17.78
N MET A 179 18.07 -32.35 -16.66
CA MET A 179 17.95 -31.02 -16.03
C MET A 179 18.49 -31.02 -14.59
N GLU A 180 19.10 -32.11 -14.12
CA GLU A 180 19.51 -32.32 -12.73
C GLU A 180 20.47 -31.23 -12.23
N HIS A 181 21.41 -30.81 -13.09
CA HIS A 181 22.40 -29.78 -12.76
C HIS A 181 21.82 -28.37 -12.65
N ARG A 182 20.56 -28.17 -13.02
CA ARG A 182 19.88 -26.86 -13.08
C ARG A 182 18.87 -26.67 -11.96
N LEU A 183 18.69 -27.67 -11.11
CA LEU A 183 17.76 -27.63 -9.98
C LEU A 183 18.55 -27.87 -8.69
N THR A 184 18.61 -26.85 -7.84
CA THR A 184 19.21 -26.93 -6.50
C THR A 184 18.13 -26.81 -5.45
N LEU A 185 18.12 -27.72 -4.48
CA LEU A 185 17.19 -27.65 -3.35
C LEU A 185 17.78 -26.77 -2.25
N LEU A 186 16.97 -25.89 -1.68
CA LEU A 186 17.25 -25.15 -0.45
C LEU A 186 16.19 -25.52 0.60
N GLN A 187 16.60 -25.84 1.82
CA GLN A 187 15.70 -26.42 2.82
C GLN A 187 14.76 -25.40 3.46
N ASP A 188 15.15 -24.13 3.53
CA ASP A 188 14.37 -23.10 4.18
C ASP A 188 14.78 -21.69 3.72
N PHE A 189 14.10 -20.69 4.28
CA PHE A 189 14.38 -19.29 4.00
C PHE A 189 15.78 -18.85 4.48
N ASP A 190 16.30 -19.44 5.55
CA ASP A 190 17.61 -19.07 6.10
C ASP A 190 18.73 -19.56 5.16
N GLN A 191 18.52 -20.69 4.47
CA GLN A 191 19.38 -21.13 3.37
C GLN A 191 19.32 -20.19 2.17
N VAL A 192 18.15 -19.63 1.85
CA VAL A 192 18.06 -18.58 0.81
C VAL A 192 18.89 -17.37 1.23
N VAL A 193 18.73 -16.89 2.47
CA VAL A 193 19.48 -15.74 2.97
C VAL A 193 20.99 -16.02 2.95
N SER A 194 21.44 -17.17 3.44
CA SER A 194 22.88 -17.50 3.44
C SER A 194 23.46 -17.77 2.06
N GLN A 195 22.66 -18.26 1.10
CA GLN A 195 23.10 -18.55 -0.26
C GLN A 195 23.20 -17.28 -1.12
N PHE A 196 22.27 -16.34 -0.96
CA PHE A 196 22.14 -15.15 -1.83
C PHE A 196 22.51 -13.84 -1.14
N THR A 197 22.86 -13.89 0.14
CA THR A 197 23.29 -12.71 0.88
C THR A 197 24.57 -13.00 1.63
N LYS A 198 25.36 -11.96 1.85
CA LYS A 198 26.51 -11.98 2.74
C LYS A 198 26.18 -11.12 3.95
N GLU A 199 26.20 -11.71 5.13
CA GLU A 199 25.91 -10.99 6.36
C GLU A 199 26.92 -9.84 6.56
N VAL A 200 26.41 -8.67 6.91
CA VAL A 200 27.16 -7.47 7.28
C VAL A 200 26.77 -7.10 8.71
N SER A 201 27.64 -7.37 9.67
CA SER A 201 27.38 -7.15 11.09
C SER A 201 28.54 -6.48 11.81
N GLY A 202 28.31 -6.07 13.05
CA GLY A 202 29.29 -5.39 13.91
C GLY A 202 29.18 -3.86 13.90
N THR A 203 30.16 -3.20 14.51
CA THR A 203 30.15 -1.75 14.75
C THR A 203 30.06 -0.91 13.49
N ASP A 204 30.63 -1.39 12.39
CA ASP A 204 30.61 -0.69 11.11
C ASP A 204 29.21 -0.73 10.48
N ALA A 205 28.49 -1.86 10.63
CA ALA A 205 27.10 -1.99 10.21
C ALA A 205 26.18 -1.08 11.04
N GLU A 206 26.38 -1.04 12.36
CA GLU A 206 25.63 -0.14 13.26
C GLU A 206 25.87 1.34 12.94
N ALA A 207 27.13 1.71 12.65
CA ALA A 207 27.49 3.07 12.27
C ALA A 207 26.85 3.47 10.93
N ALA A 208 26.97 2.62 9.91
CA ALA A 208 26.37 2.86 8.59
C ALA A 208 24.83 2.93 8.67
N ALA A 209 24.21 2.01 9.40
CA ALA A 209 22.78 2.03 9.67
C ALA A 209 22.35 3.32 10.35
N GLY A 210 23.08 3.74 11.39
CA GLY A 210 22.81 4.97 12.11
C GLY A 210 23.01 6.24 11.27
N GLU A 211 23.95 6.26 10.33
CA GLU A 211 24.14 7.38 9.40
C GLU A 211 22.99 7.48 8.40
N LEU A 212 22.63 6.36 7.77
CA LEU A 212 21.51 6.29 6.83
C LEU A 212 20.19 6.70 7.47
N LEU A 213 19.89 6.19 8.67
CA LEU A 213 18.67 6.55 9.39
C LEU A 213 18.65 8.04 9.79
N ARG A 214 19.80 8.68 10.01
CA ARG A 214 19.84 10.13 10.28
C ARG A 214 19.71 10.99 9.03
N SER A 215 19.75 10.41 7.84
CA SER A 215 19.61 11.14 6.59
C SER A 215 18.27 11.88 6.50
N LEU A 216 18.27 13.03 5.83
CA LEU A 216 17.07 13.84 5.66
C LEU A 216 15.93 13.08 4.94
N PRO A 217 16.16 12.33 3.83
CA PRO A 217 15.10 11.59 3.16
C PRO A 217 14.41 10.57 4.06
N VAL A 218 15.19 9.85 4.88
CA VAL A 218 14.64 8.88 5.84
C VAL A 218 13.79 9.58 6.90
N ARG A 219 14.28 10.69 7.47
CA ARG A 219 13.53 11.48 8.46
C ARG A 219 12.23 12.04 7.88
N GLU A 220 12.26 12.58 6.68
CA GLU A 220 11.06 13.07 5.99
C GLU A 220 10.04 11.95 5.77
N ARG A 221 10.50 10.75 5.37
CA ARG A 221 9.61 9.59 5.23
C ARG A 221 9.00 9.16 6.55
N VAL A 222 9.79 9.02 7.62
CA VAL A 222 9.30 8.67 8.96
C VAL A 222 8.25 9.68 9.44
N SER A 223 8.50 10.97 9.19
CA SER A 223 7.54 12.05 9.50
C SER A 223 6.23 11.90 8.74
N GLN A 224 6.28 11.60 7.43
CA GLN A 224 5.06 11.34 6.64
C GLN A 224 4.32 10.11 7.14
N THR A 225 5.03 9.00 7.37
CA THR A 225 4.38 7.77 7.80
C THR A 225 3.79 7.88 9.20
N ALA A 226 4.36 8.73 10.07
CA ALA A 226 3.75 9.03 11.36
C ALA A 226 2.33 9.62 11.21
N VAL A 227 2.08 10.45 10.20
CA VAL A 227 0.73 11.00 9.92
C VAL A 227 -0.21 9.91 9.40
N GLU A 228 0.30 9.03 8.53
CA GLU A 228 -0.48 7.96 7.91
C GLU A 228 -0.88 6.86 8.92
N VAL A 229 0.03 6.50 9.82
CA VAL A 229 -0.10 5.32 10.69
C VAL A 229 -0.53 5.68 12.11
N LEU A 230 -0.10 6.83 12.66
CA LEU A 230 -0.40 7.20 14.04
C LEU A 230 -1.69 8.04 14.12
N SER A 231 -2.81 7.39 13.81
CA SER A 231 -4.15 7.90 14.06
C SER A 231 -4.95 6.88 14.86
N SER A 232 -5.48 7.29 16.01
CA SER A 232 -6.27 6.41 16.88
C SER A 232 -7.51 7.12 17.42
N PRO A 233 -8.70 6.49 17.34
CA PRO A 233 -9.92 6.99 17.99
C PRO A 233 -9.80 7.09 19.51
N THR A 234 -9.03 6.20 20.14
CA THR A 234 -8.81 6.18 21.60
C THR A 234 -7.65 7.07 22.04
N GLY A 235 -6.91 7.62 21.08
CA GLY A 235 -5.72 8.41 21.34
C GLY A 235 -4.51 7.59 21.80
N PHE A 236 -3.42 8.32 21.98
CA PHE A 236 -2.11 7.89 22.44
C PHE A 236 -1.64 8.83 23.55
N ALA A 237 -0.76 8.36 24.42
CA ALA A 237 -0.07 9.21 25.37
C ALA A 237 1.11 9.92 24.68
N GLY A 238 1.33 11.18 25.05
CA GLY A 238 2.49 11.97 24.65
C GLY A 238 2.82 13.02 25.70
N LEU A 239 3.89 13.77 25.50
CA LEU A 239 4.32 14.84 26.39
C LEU A 239 4.01 16.20 25.77
N GLY A 240 3.22 17.01 26.47
CA GLY A 240 2.86 18.36 26.04
C GLY A 240 3.98 19.38 26.25
N THR A 241 3.74 20.63 25.89
CA THR A 241 4.72 21.72 26.02
C THR A 241 5.09 22.07 27.46
N THR A 242 4.20 21.76 28.42
CA THR A 242 4.41 21.99 29.86
C THR A 242 5.04 20.78 30.55
N ASP A 243 5.56 19.82 29.78
CA ASP A 243 6.13 18.57 30.27
C ASP A 243 5.15 17.75 31.13
N VAL A 244 3.86 17.88 30.81
CA VAL A 244 2.77 17.07 31.38
C VAL A 244 2.30 16.09 30.31
N THR A 245 2.04 14.86 30.71
CA THR A 245 1.47 13.84 29.82
C THR A 245 0.10 14.30 29.32
N VAL A 246 -0.10 14.23 28.01
CA VAL A 246 -1.35 14.59 27.33
C VAL A 246 -1.77 13.45 26.40
N GLU A 247 -3.07 13.29 26.23
CA GLU A 247 -3.62 12.41 25.21
C GLU A 247 -3.68 13.15 23.86
N TRP A 248 -3.39 12.46 22.77
CA TRP A 248 -3.51 12.96 21.40
C TRP A 248 -3.99 11.88 20.46
N ARG A 249 -4.72 12.22 19.38
CA ARG A 249 -5.36 11.24 18.49
C ARG A 249 -4.70 11.11 17.13
N GLU A 250 -4.36 12.24 16.53
CA GLU A 250 -3.76 12.29 15.21
C GLU A 250 -2.90 13.53 15.04
N TRP A 251 -1.92 13.44 14.14
CA TRP A 251 -1.09 14.57 13.73
C TRP A 251 -1.85 15.47 12.74
N LEU A 252 -1.84 16.77 12.97
CA LEU A 252 -2.41 17.76 12.03
C LEU A 252 -1.49 18.07 10.85
N ALA A 253 -0.21 17.72 10.99
CA ALA A 253 0.86 17.98 10.07
C ALA A 253 1.99 16.98 10.34
N SER A 254 2.82 16.71 9.33
CA SER A 254 4.07 15.95 9.46
C SER A 254 4.91 16.48 10.63
N PRO A 255 5.13 15.69 11.71
CA PRO A 255 5.88 16.14 12.87
C PRO A 255 7.38 16.27 12.54
N GLU A 256 8.09 17.12 13.26
CA GLU A 256 9.55 17.07 13.22
C GLU A 256 10.01 15.77 13.89
N VAL A 257 10.94 15.05 13.25
CA VAL A 257 11.44 13.77 13.76
C VAL A 257 12.95 13.81 13.95
N ASP A 258 13.44 13.15 14.97
CA ASP A 258 14.88 12.94 15.19
C ASP A 258 15.14 11.52 15.71
N LEU A 259 16.32 10.98 15.39
CA LEU A 259 16.67 9.60 15.73
C LEU A 259 17.30 9.57 17.14
N LEU A 260 16.67 8.86 18.07
CA LEU A 260 17.18 8.68 19.43
C LEU A 260 18.24 7.58 19.48
N SER A 261 17.89 6.39 19.01
CA SER A 261 18.74 5.21 19.09
C SER A 261 18.46 4.24 17.95
N VAL A 262 19.46 3.41 17.66
CA VAL A 262 19.39 2.30 16.71
C VAL A 262 19.96 1.08 17.41
N THR A 263 19.20 -0.01 17.41
CA THR A 263 19.58 -1.29 18.02
C THR A 263 19.21 -2.45 17.10
N ASP A 264 19.68 -3.66 17.42
CA ASP A 264 19.39 -4.89 16.67
C ASP A 264 19.65 -4.73 15.17
N VAL A 265 20.81 -4.16 14.81
CA VAL A 265 21.19 -3.95 13.41
C VAL A 265 21.70 -5.25 12.81
N THR A 266 21.03 -5.69 11.75
CA THR A 266 21.46 -6.83 10.93
C THR A 266 21.56 -6.37 9.49
N GLY A 267 22.74 -6.49 8.89
CA GLY A 267 22.99 -6.17 7.50
C GLY A 267 23.10 -7.41 6.62
N HIS A 268 22.66 -7.30 5.38
CA HIS A 268 22.80 -8.32 4.34
C HIS A 268 23.21 -7.65 3.03
N GLU A 269 24.40 -7.97 2.54
CA GLU A 269 24.90 -7.59 1.22
C GLU A 269 24.34 -8.55 0.17
N ILE A 270 23.64 -8.01 -0.83
CA ILE A 270 23.05 -8.73 -1.95
C ILE A 270 23.65 -8.13 -3.21
N GLU A 271 24.59 -8.83 -3.83
CA GLU A 271 25.22 -8.41 -5.11
C GLU A 271 25.80 -6.98 -5.07
N GLY A 272 26.34 -6.58 -3.91
CA GLY A 272 26.96 -5.26 -3.68
C GLY A 272 26.05 -4.23 -3.02
N ASP A 273 24.73 -4.44 -3.00
CA ASP A 273 23.80 -3.59 -2.25
C ASP A 273 23.68 -4.09 -0.81
N VAL A 274 23.99 -3.24 0.17
CA VAL A 274 23.82 -3.61 1.59
C VAL A 274 22.46 -3.14 2.09
N TRP A 275 21.68 -4.10 2.59
CA TRP A 275 20.39 -3.91 3.22
C TRP A 275 20.52 -4.05 4.72
N TYR A 276 19.92 -3.15 5.50
CA TYR A 276 19.92 -3.21 6.94
C TYR A 276 18.50 -3.36 7.46
N THR A 277 18.31 -4.28 8.40
CA THR A 277 17.19 -4.25 9.34
C THR A 277 17.67 -3.68 10.66
N ALA A 278 16.92 -2.78 11.27
CA ALA A 278 17.23 -2.23 12.58
C ALA A 278 15.95 -1.92 13.38
N LYS A 279 16.04 -1.94 14.70
CA LYS A 279 15.08 -1.26 15.57
C LYS A 279 15.53 0.18 15.77
N ALA A 280 14.65 1.12 15.49
CA ALA A 280 14.91 2.53 15.61
C ALA A 280 13.90 3.18 16.56
N SER A 281 14.41 3.98 17.50
CA SER A 281 13.60 4.84 18.37
C SER A 281 13.63 6.26 17.82
N TRP A 282 12.46 6.79 17.48
CA TRP A 282 12.31 8.13 16.94
C TRP A 282 11.63 9.04 17.95
N LEU A 283 12.15 10.25 18.11
CA LEU A 283 11.47 11.31 18.83
C LEU A 283 10.70 12.17 17.82
N LEU A 284 9.39 12.19 17.98
CA LEU A 284 8.48 12.98 17.17
C LEU A 284 8.06 14.21 17.97
N TYR A 285 7.98 15.37 17.34
CA TYR A 285 7.45 16.59 17.93
C TYR A 285 6.68 17.41 16.90
N GLY A 286 5.40 17.67 17.16
CA GLY A 286 4.54 18.33 16.18
C GLY A 286 3.20 18.76 16.76
N LEU A 287 2.33 19.28 15.89
CA LEU A 287 0.99 19.69 16.25
C LEU A 287 0.02 18.51 16.08
N ALA A 288 -0.68 18.13 17.15
CA ALA A 288 -1.63 17.03 17.18
C ALA A 288 -2.98 17.45 17.77
N LEU A 289 -4.05 16.73 17.46
CA LEU A 289 -5.36 16.93 18.07
C LEU A 289 -5.45 16.22 19.42
N ASN A 290 -5.91 16.94 20.44
CA ASN A 290 -6.23 16.38 21.75
C ASN A 290 -7.48 15.50 21.72
N GLY A 291 -7.49 14.42 22.51
CA GLY A 291 -8.58 13.47 22.57
C GLY A 291 -9.91 14.04 23.08
N GLU A 292 -9.90 14.90 24.10
CA GLU A 292 -11.14 15.35 24.76
C GLU A 292 -11.75 16.63 24.16
N GLU A 293 -10.94 17.56 23.66
CA GLU A 293 -11.40 18.92 23.36
C GLU A 293 -11.29 19.32 21.89
N ALA A 294 -10.84 18.40 21.00
CA ALA A 294 -10.47 18.71 19.62
C ALA A 294 -9.52 19.93 19.51
N SER A 295 -8.82 20.25 20.60
CA SER A 295 -7.88 21.36 20.66
C SER A 295 -6.53 20.90 20.14
N ALA A 296 -6.01 21.62 19.16
CA ALA A 296 -4.69 21.36 18.62
C ALA A 296 -3.62 21.81 19.62
N ARG A 297 -2.66 20.94 19.92
CA ARG A 297 -1.56 21.21 20.86
C ARG A 297 -0.26 20.61 20.34
N TYR A 298 0.86 21.16 20.78
CA TYR A 298 2.16 20.55 20.49
C TYR A 298 2.39 19.37 21.43
N VAL A 299 2.69 18.23 20.84
CA VAL A 299 2.94 16.97 21.54
C VAL A 299 4.26 16.39 21.06
N SER A 300 4.94 15.73 21.98
CA SER A 300 6.07 14.85 21.68
C SER A 300 5.78 13.42 22.07
N CYS A 301 6.30 12.47 21.30
CA CYS A 301 6.27 11.05 21.63
C CYS A 301 7.52 10.35 21.11
N VAL A 302 7.84 9.22 21.72
CA VAL A 302 8.84 8.27 21.22
C VAL A 302 8.10 7.17 20.49
N TRP A 303 8.52 6.92 19.25
CA TRP A 303 7.97 5.89 18.40
C TRP A 303 9.02 4.85 18.08
N HIS A 304 8.78 3.62 18.54
CA HIS A 304 9.63 2.46 18.27
C HIS A 304 9.16 1.75 17.01
N MET A 305 10.09 1.52 16.10
CA MET A 305 9.80 0.81 14.86
C MET A 305 10.95 -0.10 14.47
N LYS A 306 10.60 -1.19 13.78
CA LYS A 306 11.55 -2.00 13.04
C LYS A 306 11.52 -1.57 11.58
N VAL A 307 12.67 -1.21 11.04
CA VAL A 307 12.81 -0.67 9.68
C VAL A 307 13.75 -1.53 8.85
N LEU A 308 13.45 -1.63 7.55
CA LEU A 308 14.34 -2.16 6.50
C LEU A 308 14.71 -1.04 5.54
N PHE A 309 15.99 -0.89 5.24
CA PHE A 309 16.51 0.16 4.36
C PHE A 309 17.82 -0.29 3.69
N SER A 310 18.25 0.39 2.63
CA SER A 310 19.49 0.07 1.91
C SER A 310 20.49 1.22 1.89
N THR A 311 21.73 0.86 1.57
CA THR A 311 22.83 1.76 1.20
C THR A 311 22.77 2.22 -0.26
N ALA A 312 21.91 1.59 -1.08
CA ALA A 312 21.83 1.87 -2.50
C ALA A 312 21.56 3.35 -2.74
N GLU A 313 22.32 3.96 -3.65
CA GLU A 313 22.17 5.37 -4.00
C GLU A 313 20.76 5.61 -4.58
N GLY A 314 19.88 6.20 -3.77
CA GLY A 314 18.52 6.55 -4.15
C GLY A 314 17.67 6.91 -2.94
N ASP A 315 16.63 7.73 -3.16
CA ASP A 315 15.62 8.05 -2.15
C ASP A 315 14.70 6.85 -1.84
N GLU A 316 15.23 5.63 -1.76
CA GLU A 316 14.45 4.48 -1.32
C GLU A 316 14.05 4.67 0.15
N ALA A 317 12.78 5.01 0.31
CA ALA A 317 12.13 5.13 1.60
C ALA A 317 12.34 3.86 2.44
N PRO A 318 12.68 3.99 3.74
CA PRO A 318 12.72 2.83 4.63
C PRO A 318 11.34 2.18 4.65
N THR A 319 11.34 0.85 4.59
CA THR A 319 10.13 0.03 4.73
C THR A 319 9.93 -0.26 6.22
N LEU A 320 8.72 0.01 6.72
CA LEU A 320 8.36 -0.26 8.11
C LEU A 320 7.94 -1.72 8.24
N LEU A 321 8.70 -2.48 9.02
CA LEU A 321 8.47 -3.91 9.25
C LEU A 321 7.52 -4.15 10.44
N ALA A 322 7.62 -3.31 11.46
CA ALA A 322 6.79 -3.39 12.65
C ALA A 322 6.81 -2.03 13.37
N THR A 323 5.71 -1.71 14.05
CA THR A 323 5.56 -0.48 14.84
C THR A 323 4.97 -0.82 16.19
N GLU A 324 5.47 -0.19 17.24
CA GLU A 324 4.86 -0.24 18.57
C GLU A 324 3.99 1.00 18.79
N GLU A 325 3.12 0.95 19.80
CA GLU A 325 2.36 2.14 20.22
C GLU A 325 3.32 3.25 20.69
N PRO A 326 3.09 4.51 20.29
CA PRO A 326 3.93 5.62 20.70
C PRO A 326 3.80 5.87 22.21
N LEU A 327 4.94 6.13 22.86
CA LEU A 327 5.04 6.38 24.28
C LEU A 327 5.43 7.85 24.54
N PRO A 328 5.05 8.44 25.69
CA PRO A 328 5.61 9.73 26.06
C PRO A 328 7.14 9.62 26.22
N PRO A 329 7.93 10.64 25.83
CA PRO A 329 9.36 10.65 26.07
C PRO A 329 9.67 10.53 27.56
N ASP A 330 10.68 9.73 27.89
CA ASP A 330 11.18 9.62 29.26
C ASP A 330 11.85 10.93 29.67
N THR A 331 11.29 11.60 30.68
CA THR A 331 11.79 12.88 31.17
C THR A 331 13.10 12.74 31.95
N ASP A 332 13.44 11.54 32.39
CA ASP A 332 14.69 11.24 33.10
C ASP A 332 15.84 10.90 32.13
N ASP A 333 15.55 10.66 30.85
CA ASP A 333 16.52 10.46 29.77
C ASP A 333 17.06 11.82 29.26
N GLU A 334 18.18 12.25 29.82
CA GLU A 334 18.85 13.51 29.46
C GLU A 334 19.15 13.64 27.94
N PRO A 335 19.74 12.64 27.26
CA PRO A 335 19.85 12.63 25.80
C PRO A 335 18.53 12.88 25.06
N CYS A 336 17.46 12.17 25.43
CA CYS A 336 16.13 12.34 24.81
C CYS A 336 15.61 13.77 25.01
N MET A 337 15.67 14.28 26.23
CA MET A 337 15.20 15.62 26.56
C MET A 337 16.01 16.72 25.88
N LYS A 338 17.32 16.52 25.68
CA LYS A 338 18.14 17.45 24.90
C LYS A 338 17.67 17.55 23.46
N ILE A 339 17.44 16.41 22.80
CA ILE A 339 16.93 16.37 21.42
C ILE A 339 15.54 17.00 21.33
N LEU A 340 14.67 16.75 22.33
CA LEU A 340 13.34 17.37 22.41
C LEU A 340 13.43 18.89 22.49
N GLN A 341 14.33 19.44 23.29
CA GLN A 341 14.51 20.89 23.38
C GLN A 341 15.02 21.49 22.07
N ASP A 342 15.87 20.76 21.34
CA ASP A 342 16.34 21.22 20.03
C ASP A 342 15.25 21.14 18.97
N LEU A 343 14.39 20.12 18.98
CA LEU A 343 13.17 20.04 18.17
C LEU A 343 12.22 21.20 18.49
N LYS A 344 11.94 21.47 19.77
CA LYS A 344 11.12 22.61 20.24
C LYS A 344 11.67 23.95 19.69
N LYS A 345 12.99 24.16 19.75
CA LYS A 345 13.65 25.35 19.16
C LYS A 345 13.50 25.43 17.64
N ARG A 346 13.66 24.31 16.90
CA ARG A 346 13.49 24.28 15.44
C ARG A 346 12.07 24.66 15.04
N VAL A 347 11.07 24.05 15.64
CA VAL A 347 9.65 24.33 15.38
C VAL A 347 9.28 25.78 15.69
N THR A 348 9.71 26.29 16.85
CA THR A 348 9.46 27.70 17.21
C THR A 348 10.16 28.68 16.26
N GLY A 349 11.37 28.34 15.79
CA GLY A 349 12.08 29.10 14.76
C GLY A 349 11.35 29.14 13.43
N VAL A 350 10.86 27.99 12.94
CA VAL A 350 10.06 27.90 11.70
C VAL A 350 8.76 28.68 11.85
N ALA A 351 8.05 28.51 12.97
CA ALA A 351 6.81 29.24 13.23
C ALA A 351 7.01 30.77 13.28
N ALA A 352 8.10 31.23 13.91
CA ALA A 352 8.47 32.64 13.93
C ALA A 352 8.80 33.18 12.52
N GLY A 353 9.54 32.40 11.72
CA GLY A 353 9.86 32.74 10.33
C GLY A 353 8.62 32.84 9.46
N VAL A 354 7.69 31.88 9.58
CA VAL A 354 6.39 31.92 8.89
C VAL A 354 5.58 33.14 9.32
N LYS A 355 5.50 33.44 10.61
CA LYS A 355 4.82 34.63 11.13
C LYS A 355 5.43 35.91 10.56
N GLN A 356 6.76 36.04 10.54
CA GLN A 356 7.44 37.20 9.96
C GLN A 356 7.18 37.34 8.46
N ASN A 357 7.27 36.26 7.69
CA ASN A 357 6.98 36.25 6.26
C ASN A 357 5.52 36.63 5.98
N LEU A 358 4.59 36.17 6.82
CA LEU A 358 3.17 36.50 6.71
C LEU A 358 2.93 37.98 7.01
N LEU A 359 3.54 38.52 8.06
CA LEU A 359 3.47 39.95 8.38
C LEU A 359 4.10 40.82 7.28
N ALA A 360 5.23 40.37 6.70
CA ALA A 360 5.87 41.04 5.57
C ALA A 360 4.99 41.02 4.31
N ALA A 361 4.33 39.89 4.02
CA ALA A 361 3.37 39.79 2.92
C ALA A 361 2.15 40.69 3.15
N GLN A 362 1.60 40.71 4.37
CA GLN A 362 0.50 41.61 4.74
C GLN A 362 0.87 43.08 4.52
N SER A 363 2.04 43.51 5.01
CA SER A 363 2.50 44.89 4.82
C SER A 363 2.73 45.25 3.35
N SER A 364 3.16 44.29 2.52
CA SER A 364 3.35 44.49 1.08
C SER A 364 2.01 44.64 0.35
N VAL A 365 1.00 43.84 0.72
CA VAL A 365 -0.37 43.96 0.20
C VAL A 365 -1.01 45.27 0.65
N GLU A 366 -0.81 45.66 1.92
CA GLU A 366 -1.28 46.96 2.45
C GLU A 366 -0.64 48.15 1.71
N ARG A 367 0.66 48.09 1.38
CA ARG A 367 1.33 49.09 0.53
C ARG A 367 0.79 49.12 -0.89
N LEU A 368 0.60 47.96 -1.53
CA LEU A 368 0.01 47.89 -2.88
C LEU A 368 -1.42 48.48 -2.92
N ALA A 369 -2.22 48.20 -1.90
CA ALA A 369 -3.57 48.77 -1.78
C ALA A 369 -3.56 50.28 -1.53
N THR A 370 -2.55 50.82 -0.85
CA THR A 370 -2.45 52.26 -0.55
C THR A 370 -1.77 53.07 -1.65
N GLU A 371 -0.82 52.50 -2.39
CA GLU A 371 -0.01 53.21 -3.38
C GLU A 371 -0.49 53.06 -4.83
N GLN A 372 -1.16 51.95 -5.19
CA GLN A 372 -1.52 51.68 -6.59
C GLN A 372 -3.01 51.77 -6.94
N LEU A 373 -3.90 51.99 -5.96
CA LEU A 373 -5.31 52.25 -6.27
C LEU A 373 -5.51 53.70 -6.73
N PRO A 374 -5.91 53.95 -7.99
CA PRO A 374 -6.22 55.30 -8.46
C PRO A 374 -7.33 55.92 -7.60
N PRO A 375 -7.31 57.25 -7.37
CA PRO A 375 -8.36 57.95 -6.62
C PRO A 375 -9.78 57.67 -7.11
N SER A 376 -9.94 57.30 -8.39
CA SER A 376 -11.21 56.99 -9.05
C SER A 376 -11.86 55.66 -8.63
N LEU A 377 -11.15 54.74 -7.96
CA LEU A 377 -11.73 53.49 -7.45
C LEU A 377 -12.31 53.61 -6.02
N ARG A 378 -12.20 54.78 -5.38
CA ARG A 378 -12.75 55.03 -4.03
C ARG A 378 -14.28 55.21 -4.00
N GLU A 379 -14.96 55.24 -5.15
CA GLU A 379 -16.42 55.39 -5.24
C GLU A 379 -17.21 54.08 -5.32
N PHE A 380 -16.54 52.92 -5.47
CA PHE A 380 -17.20 51.61 -5.51
C PHE A 380 -17.57 51.08 -4.11
N LYS A 381 -18.34 51.86 -3.34
CA LYS A 381 -18.59 51.71 -1.90
C LYS A 381 -19.21 50.38 -1.43
N LEU A 382 -20.03 49.70 -2.24
CA LEU A 382 -20.77 48.51 -1.75
C LEU A 382 -20.00 47.19 -1.87
N ALA A 383 -19.21 46.99 -2.94
CA ALA A 383 -18.37 45.80 -3.09
C ALA A 383 -17.08 45.90 -2.27
N THR A 384 -16.54 47.12 -2.11
CA THR A 384 -15.38 47.37 -1.25
C THR A 384 -15.71 47.24 0.24
N ASP A 385 -16.91 47.59 0.69
CA ASP A 385 -17.31 47.39 2.09
C ASP A 385 -17.47 45.91 2.45
N GLN A 386 -18.02 45.08 1.55
CA GLN A 386 -18.09 43.63 1.77
C GLN A 386 -16.71 43.00 1.73
N TRP A 387 -15.85 43.42 0.80
CA TRP A 387 -14.49 42.93 0.70
C TRP A 387 -13.63 43.39 1.88
N ALA A 388 -13.76 44.63 2.34
CA ALA A 388 -13.07 45.16 3.52
C ALA A 388 -13.59 44.53 4.81
N ARG A 389 -14.89 44.22 4.93
CA ARG A 389 -15.43 43.47 6.07
C ARG A 389 -14.96 42.02 6.06
N LYS A 390 -14.87 41.39 4.89
CA LYS A 390 -14.30 40.04 4.76
C LYS A 390 -12.81 40.06 5.08
N LEU A 391 -12.04 41.02 4.55
CA LEU A 391 -10.62 41.18 4.89
C LEU A 391 -10.43 41.52 6.37
N ALA A 392 -11.31 42.32 6.98
CA ALA A 392 -11.26 42.65 8.40
C ALA A 392 -11.68 41.46 9.28
N ALA A 393 -12.63 40.63 8.83
CA ALA A 393 -13.01 39.39 9.50
C ALA A 393 -11.91 38.33 9.36
N ASP A 394 -11.32 38.18 8.18
CA ASP A 394 -10.18 37.30 7.91
C ASP A 394 -8.93 37.81 8.67
N ARG A 395 -8.74 39.14 8.78
CA ARG A 395 -7.69 39.78 9.61
C ARG A 395 -7.94 39.59 11.10
N ALA A 396 -9.17 39.72 11.59
CA ALA A 396 -9.52 39.48 12.98
C ALA A 396 -9.41 37.99 13.34
N ALA A 397 -9.77 37.09 12.41
CA ALA A 397 -9.58 35.65 12.54
C ALA A 397 -8.08 35.29 12.53
N LEU A 398 -7.28 35.88 11.63
CA LEU A 398 -5.82 35.76 11.60
C LEU A 398 -5.17 36.32 12.86
N GLN A 399 -5.60 37.48 13.35
CA GLN A 399 -5.07 38.12 14.55
C GLN A 399 -5.42 37.33 15.82
N ALA A 400 -6.65 36.83 15.93
CA ALA A 400 -7.06 35.91 16.99
C ALA A 400 -6.28 34.57 16.95
N LEU A 401 -5.93 34.08 15.75
CA LEU A 401 -5.04 32.93 15.52
C LEU A 401 -3.57 33.20 15.90
N ILE A 402 -3.12 34.46 15.78
CA ILE A 402 -1.75 34.90 16.08
C ILE A 402 -1.56 35.16 17.58
N ASP A 403 -2.63 35.55 18.29
CA ASP A 403 -2.61 35.94 19.71
C ASP A 403 -3.00 34.80 20.67
N THR A 404 -3.39 33.63 20.15
CA THR A 404 -3.41 32.35 20.90
C THR A 404 -2.13 31.57 20.63
N PRO A 405 -1.64 30.69 21.54
CA PRO A 405 -0.43 29.91 21.31
C PRO A 405 -0.62 28.89 20.16
N THR A 406 -0.40 29.38 18.93
CA THR A 406 -0.01 28.68 17.70
C THR A 406 -0.80 27.43 17.28
N THR A 407 -1.77 27.61 16.38
CA THR A 407 -2.40 26.54 15.58
C THR A 407 -2.30 26.81 14.07
N GLY A 408 -1.75 25.84 13.33
CA GLY A 408 -2.20 25.47 11.97
C GLY A 408 -2.00 26.42 10.78
N LEU A 409 -0.99 27.30 10.73
CA LEU A 409 -0.86 28.28 9.63
C LEU A 409 0.02 27.84 8.44
N ALA A 410 1.15 27.17 8.63
CA ALA A 410 2.15 27.04 7.55
C ALA A 410 1.71 26.13 6.38
N GLN A 411 1.18 24.93 6.68
CA GLN A 411 0.76 23.98 5.63
C GLN A 411 -0.61 24.30 5.04
N LYS A 412 -1.55 24.77 5.88
CA LYS A 412 -2.84 25.26 5.40
C LYS A 412 -2.67 26.50 4.51
N LEU A 413 -1.73 27.42 4.82
CA LEU A 413 -1.40 28.51 3.91
C LEU A 413 -0.68 28.06 2.65
N ALA A 414 0.12 26.99 2.66
CA ALA A 414 0.74 26.49 1.43
C ALA A 414 -0.33 25.88 0.50
N ALA A 415 -1.26 25.09 1.04
CA ALA A 415 -2.39 24.54 0.31
C ALA A 415 -3.38 25.64 -0.14
N ASP A 416 -3.73 26.57 0.75
CA ASP A 416 -4.62 27.70 0.47
C ASP A 416 -3.96 28.68 -0.50
N ARG A 417 -2.63 28.87 -0.48
CA ARG A 417 -1.89 29.68 -1.45
C ARG A 417 -1.85 29.00 -2.81
N ALA A 418 -1.65 27.68 -2.88
CA ALA A 418 -1.74 26.95 -4.15
C ALA A 418 -3.16 27.02 -4.73
N ALA A 419 -4.18 26.89 -3.88
CA ALA A 419 -5.58 27.04 -4.28
C ALA A 419 -5.92 28.49 -4.70
N LEU A 420 -5.47 29.51 -3.95
CA LEU A 420 -5.63 30.92 -4.31
C LEU A 420 -4.87 31.29 -5.57
N GLN A 421 -3.67 30.75 -5.78
CA GLN A 421 -2.89 30.95 -6.99
C GLN A 421 -3.64 30.36 -8.19
N ALA A 422 -4.16 29.14 -8.07
CA ALA A 422 -5.02 28.52 -9.09
C ALA A 422 -6.32 29.32 -9.35
N LEU A 423 -6.89 29.94 -8.32
CA LEU A 423 -8.09 30.78 -8.42
C LEU A 423 -7.80 32.14 -9.06
N LEU A 424 -6.66 32.76 -8.73
CA LEU A 424 -6.17 33.98 -9.36
C LEU A 424 -5.80 33.75 -10.82
N ASP A 425 -5.18 32.61 -11.15
CA ASP A 425 -4.84 32.22 -12.52
C ASP A 425 -6.07 31.90 -13.38
N THR A 426 -7.21 31.59 -12.75
CA THR A 426 -8.50 31.34 -13.42
C THR A 426 -9.42 32.56 -13.46
N THR A 427 -9.08 33.68 -12.79
CA THR A 427 -9.93 34.87 -12.83
C THR A 427 -10.05 35.45 -14.26
N PRO A 428 -11.25 35.92 -14.66
CA PRO A 428 -11.48 36.54 -15.97
C PRO A 428 -10.53 37.71 -16.25
N ALA A 429 -10.13 38.46 -15.22
CA ALA A 429 -9.21 39.59 -15.35
C ALA A 429 -7.79 39.16 -15.77
N ASN A 430 -7.26 38.06 -15.21
CA ASN A 430 -5.95 37.52 -15.60
C ASN A 430 -6.00 36.86 -16.98
N LYS A 431 -7.12 36.19 -17.34
CA LYS A 431 -7.35 35.74 -18.71
C LYS A 431 -7.37 36.88 -19.71
N ILE A 432 -8.02 37.99 -19.39
CA ILE A 432 -8.08 39.19 -20.24
C ILE A 432 -6.72 39.85 -20.35
N ALA A 433 -5.96 39.99 -19.26
CA ALA A 433 -4.61 40.56 -19.27
C ALA A 433 -3.63 39.69 -20.08
N ARG A 434 -3.74 38.36 -19.97
CA ARG A 434 -2.93 37.41 -20.74
C ARG A 434 -3.31 37.43 -22.22
N GLN A 435 -4.59 37.41 -22.56
CA GLN A 435 -5.07 37.61 -23.94
C GLN A 435 -4.63 38.95 -24.50
N PHE A 436 -4.62 40.02 -23.70
CA PHE A 436 -4.18 41.33 -24.15
C PHE A 436 -2.67 41.34 -24.42
N ALA A 437 -1.86 40.72 -23.57
CA ALA A 437 -0.42 40.58 -23.77
C ALA A 437 -0.09 39.69 -24.98
N GLU A 438 -0.80 38.58 -25.17
CA GLU A 438 -0.67 37.69 -26.33
C GLU A 438 -1.10 38.39 -27.63
N ASN A 439 -2.21 39.13 -27.61
CA ASN A 439 -2.67 39.93 -28.75
C ASN A 439 -1.71 41.08 -29.06
N GLN A 440 -1.09 41.69 -28.05
CA GLN A 440 -0.11 42.76 -28.24
C GLN A 440 1.22 42.22 -28.77
N ALA A 441 1.63 41.01 -28.36
CA ALA A 441 2.78 40.30 -28.91
C ALA A 441 2.52 39.85 -30.37
N ALA A 442 1.32 39.35 -30.67
CA ALA A 442 0.90 39.00 -32.02
C ALA A 442 0.82 40.24 -32.94
N LEU A 443 0.30 41.36 -32.46
CA LEU A 443 0.27 42.64 -33.17
C LEU A 443 1.68 43.18 -33.43
N ARG A 444 2.61 43.04 -32.48
CA ARG A 444 4.03 43.40 -32.69
C ARG A 444 4.71 42.50 -33.71
N ALA A 445 4.40 41.20 -33.73
CA ALA A 445 4.90 40.27 -34.74
C ALA A 445 4.33 40.55 -36.15
N LEU A 446 3.17 41.21 -36.24
CA LEU A 446 2.52 41.64 -37.48
C LEU A 446 3.07 42.94 -38.07
N ILE A 447 3.88 43.70 -37.32
CA ILE A 447 4.35 45.05 -37.70
C ILE A 447 5.81 45.05 -38.23
N ASP A 448 6.51 43.92 -38.25
CA ASP A 448 7.84 43.78 -38.88
C ASP A 448 7.76 43.21 -40.35
N PRO A 449 8.74 43.50 -41.23
CA PRO A 449 8.51 43.67 -42.69
C PRO A 449 8.06 42.43 -43.50
N PRO A 450 7.49 42.63 -44.71
CA PRO A 450 6.45 41.78 -45.33
C PRO A 450 6.93 40.53 -46.07
N SER A 451 8.09 39.96 -45.72
CA SER A 451 8.66 38.80 -46.45
C SER A 451 8.19 37.44 -45.93
N ARG A 452 7.68 37.35 -44.68
CA ARG A 452 7.23 36.07 -44.10
C ARG A 452 5.79 35.71 -44.41
N PHE A 453 4.88 36.69 -44.54
CA PHE A 453 3.45 36.42 -44.75
C PHE A 453 3.18 35.76 -46.11
N VAL A 454 3.86 36.20 -47.18
CA VAL A 454 3.71 35.59 -48.52
C VAL A 454 4.26 34.16 -48.56
N ARG A 455 5.34 33.88 -47.83
CA ARG A 455 5.92 32.53 -47.75
C ARG A 455 5.05 31.59 -46.93
N GLN A 456 4.51 32.07 -45.81
CA GLN A 456 3.67 31.28 -44.92
C GLN A 456 2.26 31.04 -45.50
N LEU A 457 1.73 31.96 -46.32
CA LEU A 457 0.49 31.73 -47.05
C LEU A 457 0.65 30.64 -48.12
N ALA A 458 1.79 30.62 -48.82
CA ALA A 458 2.09 29.58 -49.82
C ALA A 458 2.31 28.20 -49.18
N GLU A 459 3.01 28.13 -48.05
CA GLU A 459 3.24 26.89 -47.30
C GLU A 459 1.94 26.34 -46.69
N ASN A 460 1.09 27.20 -46.12
CA ASN A 460 -0.20 26.78 -45.57
C ASN A 460 -1.19 26.34 -46.64
N GLN A 461 -1.15 26.93 -47.84
CA GLN A 461 -2.00 26.52 -48.96
C GLN A 461 -1.57 25.16 -49.54
N ALA A 462 -0.27 24.86 -49.55
CA ALA A 462 0.24 23.53 -49.91
C ALA A 462 -0.12 22.46 -48.86
N ALA A 463 -0.06 22.79 -47.57
CA ALA A 463 -0.46 21.89 -46.48
C ALA A 463 -1.96 21.57 -46.50
N LEU A 464 -2.82 22.55 -46.82
CA LEU A 464 -4.26 22.35 -46.96
C LEU A 464 -4.62 21.46 -48.16
N GLN A 465 -3.90 21.56 -49.27
CA GLN A 465 -4.07 20.66 -50.42
C GLN A 465 -3.62 19.23 -50.11
N GLY A 466 -2.55 19.05 -49.32
CA GLY A 466 -2.10 17.74 -48.84
C GLY A 466 -3.10 17.06 -47.90
N LEU A 467 -3.73 17.82 -47.00
CA LEU A 467 -4.76 17.31 -46.09
C LEU A 467 -6.06 16.94 -46.82
N GLN A 468 -6.43 17.67 -47.88
CA GLN A 468 -7.57 17.30 -48.72
C GLN A 468 -7.35 15.99 -49.50
N ALA A 469 -6.11 15.69 -49.91
CA ALA A 469 -5.78 14.43 -50.57
C ALA A 469 -5.80 13.21 -49.62
N LEU A 470 -5.48 13.42 -48.34
CA LEU A 470 -5.48 12.38 -47.29
C LEU A 470 -6.88 12.03 -46.78
N LEU A 471 -7.86 12.93 -46.90
CA LEU A 471 -9.24 12.74 -46.42
C LEU A 471 -10.19 12.15 -47.48
N ALA A 472 -9.78 12.09 -48.75
CA ALA A 472 -10.58 11.54 -49.84
C ALA A 472 -10.97 10.04 -49.68
N PRO A 473 -10.13 9.15 -49.10
CA PRO A 473 -10.50 7.74 -48.92
C PRO A 473 -11.49 7.48 -47.77
N GLN A 474 -11.61 8.39 -46.80
CA GLN A 474 -12.47 8.18 -45.61
C GLN A 474 -13.93 8.57 -45.87
N MET A 475 -14.18 9.52 -46.78
CA MET A 475 -15.53 9.89 -47.21
C MET A 475 -16.21 8.76 -48.01
N THR A 476 -15.44 7.90 -48.68
CA THR A 476 -15.97 6.74 -49.42
C THR A 476 -16.39 5.58 -48.50
N PHE A 477 -15.83 5.51 -47.29
CA PHE A 477 -16.18 4.48 -46.30
C PHE A 477 -17.50 4.81 -45.58
N ALA A 478 -17.68 6.07 -45.16
CA ALA A 478 -18.92 6.53 -44.53
C ALA A 478 -20.14 6.41 -45.46
N GLN A 479 -19.94 6.62 -46.77
CA GLN A 479 -21.00 6.49 -47.76
C GLN A 479 -21.39 5.02 -48.02
N ARG A 480 -20.42 4.09 -47.98
CA ARG A 480 -20.70 2.64 -48.04
C ARG A 480 -21.39 2.10 -46.79
N LEU A 481 -21.11 2.69 -45.62
CA LEU A 481 -21.75 2.29 -44.37
C LEU A 481 -23.21 2.76 -44.30
N ALA A 482 -23.49 3.97 -44.80
CA ALA A 482 -24.86 4.49 -44.93
C ALA A 482 -25.72 3.69 -45.92
N ASP A 483 -25.15 3.23 -47.04
CA ASP A 483 -25.88 2.39 -48.01
C ASP A 483 -26.11 0.95 -47.52
N SER A 484 -25.32 0.48 -46.55
CA SER A 484 -25.44 -0.89 -46.01
C SER A 484 -26.50 -1.05 -44.92
N MET A 485 -26.84 0.04 -44.22
CA MET A 485 -27.84 0.02 -43.13
C MET A 485 -29.29 0.19 -43.61
N ALA A 486 -29.52 0.48 -44.90
CA ALA A 486 -30.86 0.63 -45.47
C ALA A 486 -31.51 -0.70 -45.93
N LYS A 487 -30.92 -1.86 -45.62
CA LYS A 487 -31.45 -3.18 -46.01
C LYS A 487 -31.30 -4.23 -44.90
N LEU A 488 -32.04 -4.06 -43.81
CA LEU A 488 -32.34 -5.14 -42.88
C LEU A 488 -33.80 -5.02 -42.45
N ASP A 489 -34.63 -5.83 -43.10
CA ASP A 489 -36.07 -5.95 -42.90
C ASP A 489 -36.36 -7.44 -42.74
N ILE A 490 -36.45 -7.94 -41.49
CA ILE A 490 -36.88 -9.32 -41.20
C ILE A 490 -37.79 -9.37 -39.97
N ALA A 491 -39.07 -9.46 -40.31
CA ALA A 491 -40.19 -10.18 -39.71
C ALA A 491 -40.01 -10.90 -38.35
N THR A 492 -40.90 -10.51 -37.44
CA THR A 492 -41.32 -11.17 -36.21
C THR A 492 -42.27 -12.35 -36.49
N THR A 493 -41.96 -13.53 -35.94
CA THR A 493 -42.94 -14.62 -35.75
C THR A 493 -42.72 -15.30 -34.40
N ALA A 494 -43.74 -15.22 -33.54
CA ALA A 494 -43.86 -15.96 -32.29
C ALA A 494 -44.40 -17.38 -32.52
N PRO A 495 -44.20 -18.30 -31.57
CA PRO A 495 -45.24 -19.27 -31.24
C PRO A 495 -45.56 -19.33 -29.74
N GLN A 496 -46.84 -19.61 -29.48
CA GLN A 496 -47.52 -19.82 -28.21
C GLN A 496 -47.29 -21.25 -27.62
N PRO A 497 -47.73 -21.52 -26.39
CA PRO A 497 -47.24 -22.59 -25.51
C PRO A 497 -48.02 -23.91 -25.63
N THR A 498 -47.39 -25.00 -25.19
CA THR A 498 -48.05 -26.29 -24.92
C THR A 498 -47.90 -26.69 -23.46
N ALA A 499 -49.02 -27.16 -22.92
CA ALA A 499 -49.26 -27.63 -21.56
C ALA A 499 -48.78 -29.07 -21.30
N GLY A 500 -48.71 -29.43 -20.02
CA GLY A 500 -48.45 -30.75 -19.44
C GLY A 500 -47.74 -30.55 -18.10
N ASP A 501 -48.41 -30.45 -16.95
CA ASP A 501 -49.08 -31.53 -16.18
C ASP A 501 -48.20 -32.78 -16.05
N ASP A 502 -47.46 -32.87 -14.93
CA ASP A 502 -47.46 -34.01 -14.00
C ASP A 502 -46.50 -33.73 -12.82
N ALA A 503 -47.10 -33.67 -11.63
CA ALA A 503 -46.50 -33.92 -10.31
C ALA A 503 -47.21 -35.16 -9.73
N PRO A 504 -46.82 -35.77 -8.60
CA PRO A 504 -45.73 -35.41 -7.66
C PRO A 504 -44.83 -36.60 -7.28
N ASP A 505 -43.72 -36.35 -6.57
CA ASP A 505 -43.38 -37.24 -5.45
C ASP A 505 -42.49 -36.53 -4.40
N ASP A 506 -42.89 -36.75 -3.16
CA ASP A 506 -42.33 -36.25 -1.91
C ASP A 506 -40.94 -36.83 -1.63
N ASN A 507 -40.00 -36.00 -1.17
CA ASN A 507 -39.07 -36.37 -0.11
C ASN A 507 -38.34 -35.12 0.41
N ALA A 508 -38.91 -34.53 1.47
CA ALA A 508 -38.25 -33.54 2.30
C ALA A 508 -37.44 -34.27 3.39
N GLU A 509 -36.11 -34.32 3.24
CA GLU A 509 -35.21 -34.68 4.32
C GLU A 509 -35.10 -33.50 5.30
N GLN A 510 -35.48 -33.75 6.55
CA GLN A 510 -35.27 -32.87 7.69
C GLN A 510 -33.80 -32.94 8.15
N PRO A 511 -33.17 -31.82 8.56
CA PRO A 511 -31.92 -31.88 9.30
C PRO A 511 -32.18 -32.21 10.77
N GLU A 512 -31.47 -33.23 11.27
CA GLU A 512 -31.48 -33.67 12.67
C GLU A 512 -30.91 -32.59 13.61
N SER A 513 -31.60 -32.40 14.75
CA SER A 513 -31.12 -31.60 15.88
C SER A 513 -29.86 -32.22 16.50
N PRO A 514 -28.88 -31.40 16.95
CA PRO A 514 -27.77 -31.91 17.75
C PRO A 514 -28.26 -32.26 19.16
N GLY A 515 -28.11 -33.54 19.50
CA GLY A 515 -28.42 -34.11 20.79
C GLY A 515 -27.49 -33.62 21.90
N ASP A 516 -28.15 -33.35 23.01
CA ASP A 516 -27.69 -33.23 24.39
C ASP A 516 -26.60 -34.27 24.73
N VAL A 517 -25.37 -33.82 25.03
CA VAL A 517 -24.31 -34.67 25.59
C VAL A 517 -24.14 -34.29 27.05
N GLY A 518 -24.61 -35.21 27.90
CA GLY A 518 -24.66 -35.08 29.33
C GLY A 518 -23.31 -35.14 30.03
N ASP A 519 -23.41 -34.68 31.27
CA ASP A 519 -22.41 -34.66 32.34
C ASP A 519 -21.59 -35.96 32.48
N ALA A 520 -20.29 -35.79 32.69
CA ALA A 520 -19.47 -36.77 33.38
C ALA A 520 -18.51 -36.06 34.36
N PRO A 521 -18.25 -36.67 35.54
CA PRO A 521 -17.82 -35.94 36.73
C PRO A 521 -16.30 -35.82 36.86
N THR A 522 -15.92 -34.71 37.50
CA THR A 522 -14.61 -34.41 38.06
C THR A 522 -14.20 -35.50 39.07
N GLN A 523 -13.11 -36.22 38.81
CA GLN A 523 -12.38 -36.97 39.83
C GLN A 523 -11.10 -36.23 40.21
N GLU A 524 -11.02 -35.87 41.49
CA GLU A 524 -9.82 -35.41 42.18
C GLU A 524 -8.75 -36.51 42.19
N PRO A 525 -7.45 -36.18 42.10
CA PRO A 525 -6.40 -37.11 42.43
C PRO A 525 -6.12 -37.08 43.94
N ASP A 526 -6.42 -38.19 44.60
CA ASP A 526 -5.95 -38.52 45.95
C ASP A 526 -4.42 -38.58 45.96
N ALA A 527 -3.85 -37.87 46.94
CA ALA A 527 -2.50 -38.07 47.41
C ALA A 527 -2.49 -39.27 48.35
N ASP A 528 -1.75 -40.34 48.01
CA ASP A 528 -1.17 -41.18 49.05
C ASP A 528 0.15 -41.80 48.60
N GLY A 529 1.08 -41.85 49.55
CA GLY A 529 2.47 -42.22 49.37
C GLY A 529 2.72 -43.71 49.24
N GLY A 530 4.00 -44.05 49.12
CA GLY A 530 4.45 -45.43 49.14
C GLY A 530 5.93 -45.56 48.79
N ASP A 531 6.76 -45.50 49.81
CA ASP A 531 8.08 -46.13 49.87
C ASP A 531 8.05 -47.56 49.28
N HIS A 532 9.07 -47.95 48.51
CA HIS A 532 9.99 -49.03 48.91
C HIS A 532 11.09 -49.31 47.87
N ASP A 533 12.23 -49.72 48.42
CA ASP A 533 13.49 -50.13 47.82
C ASP A 533 13.38 -51.28 46.78
N GLU A 534 14.23 -51.22 45.75
CA GLU A 534 15.34 -52.17 45.46
C GLU A 534 16.20 -51.69 44.28
#